data_AF-A0AAU8LT62-F1
#
_entry.id   AF-A0AAU8LT62-F1
#
_cell.length_a   1.000
_cell.length_b   1.000
_cell.length_c   1.000
_cell.angle_alpha   90.00
_cell.angle_beta   90.00
_cell.angle_gamma   90.00
#
_symmetry.space_group_name_H-M   'P 1'
#
loop_
_entity.id
_entity.type
_entity.pdbx_description
1 polymer ?
#
loop_
_entity_poly.entity_id
_entity_poly.type
_entity_poly.pdbx_seq_one_letter_code
_entity_poly.pdbx_strand_id
1 'polypeptide(L)'
;MDSYIIIGFTAFLGALFVGGSIGLAKLISFRTKDTALKLQPFECSEPPIGGARIRFKVAYYIFALLFLLFDVETLFLFPCVKIFRAVVDGQITAISHQLVFIELSVFICILFSGLLYAWRKGVLVWE
;
A
#
# COMPACT_ATOMS: atom_id res chain seq x y z
N MET A 1 12.37 -15.96 -18.34
CA MET A 1 10.91 -16.11 -18.53
C MET A 1 10.33 -17.04 -17.48
N ASP A 2 11.04 -18.12 -17.13
CA ASP A 2 10.64 -19.09 -16.10
C ASP A 2 10.29 -18.48 -14.74
N SER A 3 11.02 -17.46 -14.29
CA SER A 3 10.71 -16.76 -13.03
C SER A 3 9.32 -16.10 -13.03
N TYR A 4 8.88 -15.51 -14.15
CA TYR A 4 7.54 -14.92 -14.23
C TYR A 4 6.44 -15.99 -14.27
N ILE A 5 6.73 -17.15 -14.89
CA ILE A 5 5.84 -18.31 -14.89
C ILE A 5 5.66 -18.83 -13.46
N ILE A 6 6.74 -18.92 -12.68
CA ILE A 6 6.69 -19.34 -11.27
C ILE A 6 5.84 -18.37 -10.45
N ILE A 7 6.07 -17.05 -10.58
CA ILE A 7 5.29 -16.03 -9.86
C ILE A 7 3.80 -16.13 -10.20
N GLY A 8 3.47 -16.22 -11.49
CA GLY A 8 2.09 -16.37 -11.95
C GLY A 8 1.42 -17.64 -11.43
N PHE A 9 2.15 -18.76 -11.46
CA PHE A 9 1.66 -20.04 -10.95
C PHE A 9 1.43 -20.01 -9.43
N THR A 10 2.35 -19.42 -8.65
CA THR A 10 2.18 -19.27 -7.20
C THR A 10 0.99 -18.37 -6.85
N ALA A 11 0.84 -17.24 -7.56
CA ALA A 11 -0.32 -16.35 -7.37
C ALA A 11 -1.64 -17.06 -7.70
N PHE A 12 -1.67 -17.86 -8.77
CA PHE A 12 -2.82 -18.67 -9.15
C PHE A 12 -3.17 -19.71 -8.08
N LEU A 13 -2.18 -20.46 -7.57
CA LEU A 13 -2.40 -21.41 -6.48
C LEU A 13 -2.93 -20.73 -5.22
N GLY A 14 -2.41 -19.55 -4.87
CA GLY A 14 -2.89 -18.76 -3.74
C GLY A 14 -4.36 -18.35 -3.91
N ALA A 15 -4.73 -17.84 -5.08
CA ALA A 15 -6.11 -17.50 -5.41
C ALA A 15 -7.03 -18.73 -5.40
N LEU A 16 -6.56 -19.87 -5.91
CA LEU A 16 -7.30 -21.13 -5.91
C LEU A 16 -7.51 -21.66 -4.48
N PHE A 17 -6.52 -21.52 -3.60
CA PHE A 17 -6.65 -21.90 -2.20
C PHE A 17 -7.66 -21.02 -1.46
N VAL A 18 -7.61 -19.70 -1.65
CA VAL A 18 -8.59 -18.77 -1.05
C VAL A 18 -9.99 -19.02 -1.60
N GLY A 19 -10.14 -19.10 -2.93
CA GLY A 19 -11.42 -19.39 -3.57
C GLY A 19 -11.97 -20.77 -3.20
N GLY A 20 -11.11 -21.78 -3.15
CA GLY A 20 -11.44 -23.15 -2.77
C GLY A 20 -11.87 -23.26 -1.31
N SER A 21 -11.17 -22.58 -0.39
CA SER A 21 -11.54 -22.56 1.03
C SER A 21 -12.88 -21.86 1.27
N ILE A 22 -13.14 -20.73 0.61
CA ILE A 22 -14.46 -20.05 0.66
C ILE A 22 -15.54 -20.95 0.05
N GLY A 23 -15.26 -21.63 -1.06
CA GLY A 23 -16.19 -22.55 -1.73
C GLY A 23 -16.54 -23.76 -0.87
N LEU A 24 -15.53 -24.41 -0.27
CA LEU A 24 -15.71 -25.52 0.67
C LEU A 24 -16.44 -25.07 1.94
N ALA A 25 -16.09 -23.91 2.50
CA ALA A 25 -16.79 -23.34 3.64
C ALA A 25 -18.29 -23.13 3.32
N LYS A 26 -18.61 -22.63 2.13
CA LYS A 26 -19.99 -22.46 1.68
C LYS A 26 -20.72 -23.79 1.46
N LEU A 27 -20.03 -24.84 1.05
CA LEU A 27 -20.60 -26.17 0.81
C LEU A 27 -20.86 -26.95 2.12
N ILE A 28 -19.93 -26.86 3.08
CA ILE A 28 -19.99 -27.59 4.35
C ILE A 28 -20.86 -26.85 5.38
N SER A 29 -20.99 -25.53 5.27
CA SER A 29 -21.75 -24.72 6.24
C SER A 29 -23.21 -25.16 6.34
N PHE A 30 -23.65 -25.48 7.56
CA PHE A 30 -25.06 -25.71 7.89
C PHE A 30 -25.81 -24.37 7.87
N ARG A 31 -26.25 -23.94 6.68
CA ARG A 31 -26.93 -22.65 6.53
C ARG A 31 -28.38 -22.73 7.02
N THR A 32 -28.66 -22.05 8.12
CA THR A 32 -30.03 -21.66 8.49
C THR A 32 -30.56 -20.62 7.49
N LYS A 33 -31.88 -20.63 7.23
CA LYS A 33 -32.55 -19.66 6.35
C LYS A 33 -32.11 -18.23 6.66
N ASP A 34 -31.84 -17.46 5.60
CA ASP A 34 -31.48 -16.06 5.73
C ASP A 34 -32.74 -15.27 6.14
N THR A 35 -32.91 -15.06 7.45
CA THR A 35 -33.99 -14.26 8.03
C THR A 35 -33.62 -12.78 8.02
N ALA A 36 -34.60 -11.88 7.90
CA ALA A 36 -34.37 -10.43 7.94
C ALA A 36 -33.54 -9.97 9.15
N LEU A 37 -33.79 -10.56 10.34
CA LEU A 37 -33.03 -10.30 11.56
C LEU A 37 -31.55 -10.71 11.46
N LYS A 38 -31.24 -11.81 10.75
CA LYS A 38 -29.87 -12.32 10.57
C LYS A 38 -29.05 -11.44 9.62
N LEU A 39 -29.72 -10.75 8.70
CA LEU A 39 -29.10 -9.87 7.71
C LEU A 39 -29.02 -8.41 8.17
N GLN A 40 -29.60 -8.07 9.33
CA GLN A 40 -29.50 -6.72 9.87
C GLN A 40 -28.08 -6.44 10.39
N PRO A 41 -27.59 -5.20 10.24
CA PRO A 41 -26.34 -4.76 10.87
C PRO A 41 -26.39 -5.00 12.38
N PHE A 42 -25.28 -5.49 12.94
CA PHE A 42 -25.19 -5.79 14.36
C PHE A 42 -24.92 -4.52 15.16
N GLU A 43 -25.87 -4.13 16.01
CA GLU A 43 -25.73 -3.01 16.96
C GLU A 43 -26.47 -3.31 18.26
N CYS A 44 -26.09 -4.40 18.95
CA CYS A 44 -26.66 -4.77 20.27
C CYS A 44 -28.20 -4.85 20.32
N SER A 45 -28.83 -5.34 19.25
CA SER A 45 -30.30 -5.43 19.08
C SER A 45 -31.03 -4.09 18.90
N GLU A 46 -30.32 -2.97 18.83
CA GLU A 46 -30.91 -1.70 18.42
C GLU A 46 -30.88 -1.57 16.90
N PRO A 47 -31.92 -1.01 16.28
CA PRO A 47 -31.91 -0.73 14.85
C PRO A 47 -30.86 0.35 14.56
N PRO A 48 -30.05 0.19 13.50
CA PRO A 48 -29.00 1.15 13.19
C PRO A 48 -29.60 2.54 12.93
N ILE A 49 -29.02 3.55 13.58
CA ILE A 49 -29.50 4.93 13.50
C ILE A 49 -28.71 5.66 12.41
N GLY A 50 -29.41 6.12 11.37
CA GLY A 50 -28.81 6.87 10.27
C GLY A 50 -28.32 5.99 9.11
N GLY A 51 -27.78 6.63 8.07
CA GLY A 51 -27.27 5.95 6.89
C GLY A 51 -25.79 5.60 7.02
N ALA A 52 -25.35 4.52 6.37
CA ALA A 52 -23.95 4.11 6.31
C ALA A 52 -23.03 5.10 5.55
N ARG A 53 -23.60 6.12 4.90
CA ARG A 53 -22.87 7.14 4.12
C ARG A 53 -22.76 8.43 4.91
N ILE A 54 -21.87 8.43 5.90
CA ILE A 54 -21.47 9.63 6.62
C ILE A 54 -20.20 10.24 6.03
N ARG A 55 -19.97 11.53 6.26
CA ARG A 55 -18.70 12.16 5.91
C ARG A 55 -17.66 11.77 6.96
N PHE A 56 -16.71 10.93 6.55
CA PHE A 56 -15.55 10.63 7.38
C PHE A 56 -14.64 11.85 7.51
N LYS A 57 -13.78 11.86 8.55
CA LYS A 57 -12.82 12.95 8.79
C LYS A 57 -11.93 13.14 7.55
N VAL A 58 -11.70 14.40 7.14
CA VAL A 58 -10.88 14.74 5.97
C VAL A 58 -9.43 14.26 6.11
N ALA A 59 -8.96 14.03 7.35
CA ALA A 59 -7.63 13.50 7.64
C ALA A 59 -7.30 12.21 6.87
N TYR A 60 -8.25 11.28 6.69
CA TYR A 60 -8.00 10.05 5.91
C TYR A 60 -7.63 10.33 4.45
N TYR A 61 -8.26 11.35 3.85
CA TYR A 61 -7.98 11.74 2.48
C TYR A 61 -6.59 12.36 2.36
N ILE A 62 -6.23 13.27 3.28
CA ILE A 62 -4.92 13.93 3.25
C ILE A 62 -3.80 12.91 3.49
N PHE A 63 -4.03 11.95 4.39
CA PHE A 63 -3.09 10.86 4.63
C PHE A 63 -2.91 9.99 3.38
N ALA A 64 -3.99 9.58 2.72
CA ALA A 64 -3.90 8.79 1.49
C ALA A 64 -3.19 9.55 0.37
N LEU A 65 -3.44 10.86 0.23
CA LEU A 65 -2.77 11.72 -0.74
C LEU A 65 -1.26 11.83 -0.45
N LEU A 66 -0.89 12.03 0.82
CA LEU A 66 0.51 12.10 1.24
C LEU A 66 1.23 10.76 0.99
N PHE A 67 0.57 9.64 1.32
CA PHE A 67 1.10 8.30 1.06
C PHE A 67 1.33 8.07 -0.44
N LEU A 68 0.35 8.42 -1.28
CA LEU A 68 0.46 8.28 -2.73
C LEU A 68 1.61 9.12 -3.29
N LEU A 69 1.77 10.35 -2.80
CA LEU A 69 2.86 11.23 -3.22
C LEU A 69 4.23 10.63 -2.85
N PHE A 70 4.39 10.14 -1.62
CA PHE A 70 5.62 9.48 -1.19
C PHE A 70 5.89 8.18 -1.97
N ASP A 71 4.86 7.38 -2.28
CA ASP A 71 5.00 6.15 -3.07
C ASP A 71 5.56 6.45 -4.47
N VAL A 72 5.02 7.46 -5.15
CA VAL A 72 5.52 7.94 -6.45
C VAL A 72 6.96 8.44 -6.33
N GLU A 73 7.29 9.17 -5.27
CA GLU A 73 8.65 9.65 -5.03
C GLU A 73 9.66 8.50 -4.85
N THR A 74 9.29 7.44 -4.14
CA THR A 74 10.15 6.26 -3.99
C THR A 74 10.35 5.48 -5.28
N LEU A 75 9.41 5.58 -6.24
CA LEU A 75 9.59 4.99 -7.57
C LEU A 75 10.81 5.60 -8.29
N PHE A 76 11.08 6.89 -8.07
CA PHE A 76 12.27 7.56 -8.61
C PHE A 76 13.58 7.12 -7.95
N LEU A 77 13.56 6.53 -6.75
CA LEU A 77 14.78 6.00 -6.13
C LEU A 77 15.33 4.78 -6.86
N PHE A 78 14.47 3.94 -7.46
CA PHE A 78 14.90 2.73 -8.17
C PHE A 78 15.91 2.98 -9.29
N PRO A 79 15.65 3.85 -10.28
CA PRO A 79 16.63 4.14 -11.32
C PRO A 79 17.91 4.76 -10.76
N CYS A 80 17.81 5.67 -9.78
CA CYS A 80 18.98 6.28 -9.14
C CYS A 80 19.89 5.24 -8.46
N VAL A 81 19.31 4.29 -7.73
CA VAL A 81 20.07 3.19 -7.09
C VAL A 81 20.72 2.29 -8.13
N LYS A 82 20.03 1.97 -9.24
CA LYS A 82 20.64 1.19 -10.33
C LYS A 82 21.83 1.89 -10.95
N ILE A 83 21.71 3.20 -11.23
CA ILE A 83 22.80 4.00 -11.80
C ILE A 83 23.97 4.08 -10.82
N PHE A 84 23.70 4.31 -9.53
CA PHE A 84 24.72 4.32 -8.50
C PHE A 84 25.50 2.99 -8.44
N ARG A 85 24.81 1.85 -8.46
CA ARG A 85 25.45 0.53 -8.53
C ARG A 85 26.32 0.39 -9.78
N ALA A 86 25.81 0.76 -10.96
CA ALA A 86 26.58 0.68 -12.20
C ALA A 86 27.85 1.56 -12.18
N VAL A 87 27.82 2.72 -11.53
CA VAL A 87 29.00 3.59 -11.37
C VAL A 87 30.00 2.98 -10.38
N VAL A 88 29.53 2.44 -9.24
CA VAL A 88 30.38 1.81 -8.23
C VAL A 88 31.03 0.51 -8.74
N ASP A 89 30.28 -0.30 -9.49
CA ASP A 89 30.75 -1.54 -10.12
C ASP A 89 31.66 -1.28 -11.33
N GLY A 90 31.93 -0.01 -11.67
CA GLY A 90 32.83 0.40 -12.75
C GLY A 90 32.24 0.25 -14.17
N GLN A 91 30.96 -0.10 -14.31
CA GLN A 91 30.28 -0.21 -15.61
C GLN A 91 30.08 1.16 -16.27
N ILE A 92 29.96 2.21 -15.46
CA ILE A 92 29.85 3.61 -15.92
C ILE A 92 30.99 4.41 -15.28
N THR A 93 31.98 4.80 -16.08
CA THR A 93 33.16 5.55 -15.63
C THR A 93 33.07 7.05 -15.93
N ALA A 94 32.03 7.49 -16.65
CA ALA A 94 31.85 8.88 -17.08
C ALA A 94 31.53 9.85 -15.92
N ILE A 95 31.12 9.35 -14.76
CA ILE A 95 30.66 10.15 -13.61
C ILE A 95 31.36 9.63 -12.35
N SER A 96 31.84 10.52 -11.49
CA SER A 96 32.47 10.15 -10.21
C SER A 96 31.44 9.58 -9.23
N HIS A 97 31.79 8.47 -8.56
CA HIS A 97 30.95 7.84 -7.53
C HIS A 97 30.53 8.80 -6.41
N GLN A 98 31.39 9.78 -6.07
CA GLN A 98 31.11 10.78 -5.03
C GLN A 98 29.98 11.72 -5.43
N LEU A 99 29.92 12.11 -6.71
CA LEU A 99 28.87 13.00 -7.22
C LEU A 99 27.52 12.31 -7.17
N VAL A 100 27.44 11.05 -7.60
CA VAL A 100 26.19 10.27 -7.57
C VAL A 100 25.72 10.04 -6.13
N PHE A 101 26.64 9.82 -5.20
CA PHE A 101 26.32 9.69 -3.77
C PHE A 101 25.74 10.98 -3.18
N ILE A 102 26.32 12.14 -3.51
CA ILE A 102 25.83 13.45 -3.06
C ILE A 102 24.43 13.70 -3.64
N GLU A 103 24.24 13.48 -4.93
CA GLU A 103 22.95 13.65 -5.60
C GLU A 103 21.85 12.79 -4.96
N LEU A 104 22.14 11.50 -4.71
CA LEU A 104 21.20 10.59 -4.04
C LEU A 104 20.88 11.04 -2.61
N SER A 105 21.89 11.54 -1.89
CA SER A 105 21.71 12.05 -0.53
C SER A 105 20.84 13.32 -0.52
N VAL A 106 21.09 14.26 -1.44
CA VAL A 106 20.27 15.47 -1.61
C VAL A 106 18.83 15.09 -1.96
N PHE A 107 18.63 14.15 -2.90
CA PHE A 107 17.32 13.67 -3.28
C PHE A 107 16.54 13.11 -2.08
N ILE A 108 17.16 12.22 -1.30
CA ILE A 108 16.55 11.66 -0.08
C ILE A 108 16.24 12.77 0.95
N CYS A 109 17.13 13.75 1.13
CA CYS A 109 16.89 14.88 2.03
C CYS A 109 15.67 15.71 1.59
N ILE A 110 15.46 15.90 0.29
CA ILE A 110 14.28 16.60 -0.24
C ILE A 110 13.01 15.80 0.10
N LEU A 111 12.99 14.48 -0.14
CA LEU A 111 11.84 13.64 0.22
C LEU A 111 11.53 13.72 1.73
N PHE A 112 12.58 13.61 2.55
CA PHE A 112 12.44 13.68 4.00
C PHE A 112 11.94 15.04 4.48
N SER A 113 12.30 16.13 3.79
CA SER A 113 11.82 17.48 4.11
C SER A 113 10.30 17.62 3.94
N GLY A 114 9.71 16.96 2.93
CA GLY A 114 8.26 16.92 2.72
C GLY A 114 7.53 16.24 3.88
N LEU A 115 8.07 15.11 4.35
CA LEU A 115 7.53 14.40 5.52
C LEU A 115 7.66 15.25 6.81
N LEU A 116 8.82 15.86 7.03
CA LEU A 116 9.05 16.76 8.16
C LEU A 116 8.05 17.92 8.17
N TYR A 117 7.77 18.51 7.01
CA TYR A 117 6.79 19.59 6.89
C TYR A 117 5.38 19.11 7.23
N ALA A 118 4.94 17.97 6.68
CA ALA A 118 3.64 17.39 6.97
C ALA A 118 3.48 17.07 8.47
N TRP A 119 4.53 16.57 9.11
CA TRP A 119 4.55 16.32 10.54
C TRP A 119 4.45 17.62 11.36
N ARG A 120 5.23 18.65 11.02
CA ARG A 120 5.16 19.96 11.68
C ARG A 120 3.80 20.63 11.57
N LYS A 121 3.05 20.35 10.49
CA LYS A 121 1.68 20.85 10.29
C LYS A 121 0.62 20.03 11.02
N GLY A 122 0.99 18.97 11.74
CA GLY A 122 0.05 18.14 12.49
C GLY A 122 -0.88 17.31 11.61
N VAL A 123 -0.60 17.19 10.31
CA VAL A 123 -1.40 16.41 9.36
C VAL A 123 -1.40 14.91 9.69
N LEU A 124 -0.34 14.47 10.39
CA LEU A 124 -0.14 13.10 10.85
C LEU A 124 -0.75 12.82 12.23
N VAL A 125 -1.30 13.84 12.91
CA VAL A 125 -1.86 13.70 14.25
C VAL A 125 -3.30 13.22 14.13
N TRP A 126 -3.61 12.14 14.84
CA TRP A 126 -4.93 11.53 14.86
C TRP A 126 -5.67 11.91 16.15
N GLU A 127 -6.94 12.31 16.01
CA GLU A 127 -7.95 12.38 17.08
C GLU A 127 -9.04 11.35 16.83
#